data_AF-A0ABD4A3Y6-F1
#
_entry.id   AF-A0ABD4A3Y6-F1
#
_cell.length_a   1.000
_cell.length_b   1.000
_cell.length_c   1.000
_cell.angle_alpha   90.00
_cell.angle_beta   90.00
_cell.angle_gamma   90.00
#
_symmetry.space_group_name_H-M   'P 1'
#
loop_
_entity.id
_entity.type
_entity.pdbx_description
1 polymer ?
#
loop_
_entity_poly.entity_id
_entity_poly.type
_entity_poly.pdbx_seq_one_letter_code
_entity_poly.pdbx_strand_id
1 'polypeptide(L)'
;MANISFIQYEMKSGEQKLSEALYLRGFFVEENKGIFSLVNGSEQDVKELKWLLEQCKIPVMWNDDKFQLLVNHLPTEKVSEIIHFAGRDHPVGMEAYHFMWRSFVTRRFGIRISTLDNCPYTVMMAKALNIAGIITLCGCNGHGKHQPNIRLSGVYNGIWFSIIQEEYLADLSLHYRWNFEFNKNTNAAYILAKKEKMEDWDMIKVLADCEKMSNVLLNHAEGIRALKKQCFKRNMKEKAEAMRIAGDLKGLYHWMKNIVEEQLSRGEKKFKI
;
A
#
# COMPACT_ATOMS: atom_id res chain seq x y z
N MET A 1 -14.72 8.68 -3.89
CA MET A 1 -15.43 9.69 -3.07
C MET A 1 -16.79 9.97 -3.69
N ALA A 2 -17.81 10.26 -2.85
CA ALA A 2 -18.94 11.07 -3.31
C ALA A 2 -18.38 12.43 -3.78
N ASN A 3 -18.90 12.99 -4.87
CA ASN A 3 -18.42 14.26 -5.44
C ASN A 3 -18.51 15.40 -4.41
N ILE A 4 -17.43 15.63 -3.66
CA ILE A 4 -17.26 16.87 -2.89
C ILE A 4 -17.06 17.96 -3.93
N SER A 5 -17.95 18.95 -3.94
CA SER A 5 -17.82 20.10 -4.85
C SER A 5 -16.51 20.84 -4.57
N PHE A 6 -15.93 21.47 -5.60
CA PHE A 6 -14.72 22.31 -5.44
C PHE A 6 -14.87 23.31 -4.29
N ILE A 7 -16.05 23.90 -4.14
CA ILE A 7 -16.40 24.84 -3.05
C ILE A 7 -16.24 24.18 -1.68
N GLN A 8 -16.77 22.96 -1.51
CA GLN A 8 -16.64 22.22 -0.24
C GLN A 8 -15.19 21.83 0.06
N TYR A 9 -14.39 21.56 -0.97
CA TYR A 9 -12.96 21.30 -0.78
C TYR A 9 -12.22 22.56 -0.34
N GLU A 10 -12.51 23.71 -0.94
CA GLU A 10 -11.92 25.00 -0.55
C GLU A 10 -12.26 25.40 0.88
N MET A 11 -13.40 24.96 1.41
CA MET A 11 -13.81 25.18 2.80
C MET A 11 -13.07 24.31 3.84
N LYS A 12 -12.28 23.31 3.44
CA LYS A 12 -11.46 22.52 4.36
C LYS A 12 -10.38 23.39 5.01
N SER A 13 -10.07 23.11 6.27
CA SER A 13 -8.96 23.78 6.96
C SER A 13 -7.62 23.45 6.30
N GLY A 14 -6.60 24.28 6.53
CA GLY A 14 -5.23 24.01 6.08
C GLY A 14 -4.72 22.66 6.58
N GLU A 15 -5.03 22.30 7.82
CA GLU A 15 -4.65 21.03 8.43
C GLU A 15 -5.29 19.83 7.74
N GLN A 16 -6.59 19.92 7.41
CA GLN A 16 -7.31 18.87 6.69
C GLN A 16 -6.74 18.66 5.29
N LYS A 17 -6.51 19.76 4.55
CA LYS A 17 -5.89 19.72 3.22
C LYS A 17 -4.47 19.16 3.27
N LEU A 18 -3.68 19.54 4.27
CA LEU A 18 -2.31 19.03 4.46
C LEU A 18 -2.30 17.53 4.78
N SER A 19 -3.15 17.10 5.71
CA SER A 19 -3.28 15.69 6.10
C SER A 19 -3.62 14.81 4.90
N GLU A 20 -4.59 15.24 4.09
CA GLU A 20 -4.98 14.55 2.86
C GLU A 20 -3.84 14.50 1.83
N ALA A 21 -3.16 15.64 1.60
CA ALA A 21 -2.05 15.70 0.67
C ALA A 21 -0.89 14.77 1.07
N LEU A 22 -0.54 14.76 2.37
CA LEU A 22 0.49 13.90 2.93
C LEU A 22 0.10 12.43 2.82
N TYR A 23 -1.15 12.09 3.16
CA TYR A 23 -1.68 10.74 3.03
C TYR A 23 -1.57 10.23 1.59
N LEU A 24 -2.07 11.00 0.62
CA LEU A 24 -2.03 10.65 -0.80
C LEU A 24 -0.60 10.56 -1.35
N ARG A 25 0.33 11.34 -0.79
CA ARG A 25 1.76 11.24 -1.12
C ARG A 25 2.44 10.03 -0.45
N GLY A 26 1.85 9.40 0.55
CA GLY A 26 2.39 8.24 1.27
C GLY A 26 3.02 8.55 2.64
N PHE A 27 2.79 9.74 3.19
CA PHE A 27 3.12 10.09 4.57
C PHE A 27 1.86 9.97 5.43
N PHE A 28 1.74 8.86 6.16
CA PHE A 28 0.64 8.66 7.10
C PHE A 28 0.91 9.43 8.38
N VAL A 29 0.13 10.47 8.60
CA VAL A 29 0.21 11.34 9.78
C VAL A 29 -1.03 11.18 10.65
N GLU A 30 -0.86 11.28 11.94
CA GLU A 30 -1.94 11.53 12.90
C GLU A 30 -1.93 13.02 13.26
N GLU A 31 -3.11 13.58 13.47
CA GLU A 31 -3.28 14.97 13.88
C GLU A 31 -3.98 14.99 15.25
N ASN A 32 -3.44 15.79 16.17
CA ASN A 32 -4.02 16.00 17.48
C ASN A 32 -3.84 17.47 17.90
N LYS A 33 -4.93 18.24 17.91
CA LYS A 33 -4.97 19.66 18.31
C LYS A 33 -3.99 20.52 17.49
N GLY A 34 -3.98 20.33 16.17
CA GLY A 34 -3.13 21.02 15.21
C GLY A 34 -1.69 20.50 15.13
N ILE A 35 -1.32 19.49 15.92
CA ILE A 35 0.01 18.88 15.93
C ILE A 35 -0.02 17.58 15.12
N PHE A 36 0.88 17.49 14.14
CA PHE A 36 1.06 16.32 13.31
C PHE A 36 2.25 15.47 13.77
N SER A 37 2.09 14.14 13.73
CA SER A 37 3.17 13.15 13.88
C SER A 37 3.03 12.05 12.84
N LEU A 38 4.15 11.45 12.40
CA LEU A 38 4.12 10.29 11.51
C LEU A 38 3.70 9.02 12.25
N VAL A 39 2.72 8.30 11.70
CA VAL A 39 2.28 7.01 12.23
C VAL A 39 3.34 5.95 11.92
N ASN A 40 4.02 5.46 12.97
CA ASN A 40 5.13 4.49 12.87
C ASN A 40 6.32 4.95 12.00
N GLY A 41 6.52 6.27 11.87
CA GLY A 41 7.58 6.87 11.06
C GLY A 41 8.98 6.52 11.57
N SER A 42 9.92 6.31 10.64
CA SER A 42 11.35 6.24 10.96
C SER A 42 12.00 7.63 10.93
N GLU A 43 13.21 7.75 11.46
CA GLU A 43 13.99 8.99 11.32
C GLU A 43 14.19 9.40 9.85
N GLN A 44 14.30 8.42 8.95
CA GLN A 44 14.39 8.67 7.52
C GLN A 44 13.07 9.24 6.98
N ASP A 45 11.92 8.70 7.37
CA ASP A 45 10.61 9.24 6.97
C ASP A 45 10.44 10.70 7.45
N VAL A 46 10.89 11.00 8.68
CA VAL A 46 10.85 12.37 9.23
C VAL A 46 11.75 13.31 8.41
N LYS A 47 12.98 12.89 8.08
CA LYS A 47 13.90 13.68 7.24
C LYS A 47 13.33 13.93 5.85
N GLU A 48 12.73 12.91 5.24
CA GLU A 48 12.06 13.03 3.95
C GLU A 48 10.87 13.98 4.01
N LEU A 49 10.04 13.87 5.04
CA LEU A 49 8.89 14.76 5.22
C LEU A 49 9.31 16.22 5.43
N LYS A 50 10.33 16.47 6.28
CA LYS A 50 10.94 17.80 6.46
C LYS A 50 11.37 18.39 5.14
N TRP A 51 12.16 17.62 4.39
CA TRP A 51 12.66 18.06 3.09
C TRP A 51 11.52 18.33 2.10
N LEU A 52 10.51 17.45 2.01
CA LEU A 52 9.34 17.66 1.16
C LEU A 52 8.62 18.97 1.48
N LEU A 53 8.28 19.19 2.75
CA LEU A 53 7.53 20.38 3.17
C LEU A 53 8.34 21.67 2.93
N GLU A 54 9.65 21.63 3.14
CA GLU A 54 10.57 22.72 2.79
C GLU A 54 10.58 23.01 1.28
N GLN A 55 10.70 21.97 0.44
CA GLN A 55 10.70 22.15 -1.03
C GLN A 55 9.38 22.73 -1.54
N CYS A 56 8.24 22.26 -1.00
CA CYS A 56 6.93 22.79 -1.34
C CYS A 56 6.64 24.16 -0.70
N LYS A 57 7.57 24.69 0.13
CA LYS A 57 7.43 25.96 0.86
C LYS A 57 6.20 25.99 1.76
N ILE A 58 5.91 24.88 2.45
CA ILE A 58 4.81 24.78 3.39
C ILE A 58 5.26 25.37 4.73
N PRO A 59 4.62 26.42 5.25
CA PRO A 59 5.06 27.08 6.47
C PRO A 59 4.67 26.21 7.67
N VAL A 60 5.63 25.47 8.20
CA VAL A 60 5.45 24.61 9.38
C VAL A 60 6.47 24.94 10.46
N MET A 61 6.07 24.78 11.71
CA MET A 61 6.97 24.82 12.86
C MET A 61 7.23 23.40 13.34
N TRP A 62 8.49 23.01 13.38
CA TRP A 62 8.91 21.70 13.86
C TRP A 62 9.25 21.73 15.35
N ASN A 63 8.85 20.68 16.04
CA ASN A 63 9.30 20.33 17.38
C ASN A 63 9.70 18.85 17.35
N ASP A 64 11.00 18.58 17.21
CA ASP A 64 11.56 17.25 16.96
C ASP A 64 10.96 16.55 15.72
N ASP A 65 10.19 15.48 15.93
CA ASP A 65 9.50 14.67 14.91
C ASP A 65 8.05 15.09 14.68
N LYS A 66 7.58 16.13 15.40
CA LYS A 66 6.24 16.69 15.30
C LYS A 66 6.28 18.04 14.62
N PHE A 67 5.17 18.43 14.01
CA PHE A 67 5.05 19.75 13.39
C PHE A 67 3.64 20.32 13.47
N GLN A 68 3.55 21.63 13.33
CA GLN A 68 2.30 22.38 13.22
C GLN A 68 2.30 23.20 11.95
N LEU A 69 1.16 23.27 11.28
CA LEU A 69 0.97 24.19 10.15
C LEU A 69 0.79 25.62 10.69
N LEU A 70 1.50 26.59 10.12
CA LEU A 70 1.50 27.99 10.58
C LEU A 70 0.48 28.87 9.85
N VAL A 71 -0.38 28.27 9.03
CA VAL A 71 -1.41 28.97 8.26
C VAL A 71 -2.74 28.25 8.37
N ASN A 72 -3.82 29.00 8.50
CA ASN A 72 -5.18 28.44 8.61
C ASN A 72 -5.70 27.90 7.27
N HIS A 73 -5.15 28.37 6.15
CA HIS A 73 -5.56 27.99 4.81
C HIS A 73 -4.36 27.52 3.99
N LEU A 74 -4.47 26.33 3.39
CA LEU A 74 -3.50 25.80 2.45
C LEU A 74 -4.07 25.88 1.02
N PRO A 75 -3.42 26.59 0.09
CA PRO A 75 -3.88 26.66 -1.30
C PRO A 75 -3.90 25.27 -1.97
N THR A 76 -4.90 25.02 -2.82
CA THR A 76 -5.05 23.75 -3.56
C THR A 76 -3.86 23.45 -4.48
N GLU A 77 -3.19 24.48 -5.00
CA GLU A 77 -1.92 24.35 -5.72
C GLU A 77 -0.84 23.66 -4.88
N LYS A 78 -0.73 24.03 -3.59
CA LYS A 78 0.22 23.42 -2.66
C LYS A 78 -0.13 21.98 -2.30
N VAL A 79 -1.42 21.68 -2.18
CA VAL A 79 -1.90 20.30 -2.03
C VAL A 79 -1.46 19.47 -3.24
N SER A 80 -1.69 19.98 -4.45
CA SER A 80 -1.27 19.34 -5.69
C SER A 80 0.25 19.15 -5.75
N GLU A 81 1.05 20.16 -5.41
CA GLU A 81 2.51 20.05 -5.37
C GLU A 81 2.99 18.91 -4.45
N ILE A 82 2.39 18.76 -3.26
CA ILE A 82 2.72 17.69 -2.30
C ILE A 82 2.38 16.31 -2.89
N ILE A 83 1.17 16.14 -3.42
CA ILE A 83 0.70 14.85 -3.96
C ILE A 83 1.57 14.41 -5.14
N HIS A 84 1.92 15.35 -6.01
CA HIS A 84 2.64 15.11 -7.26
C HIS A 84 4.16 15.14 -7.10
N PHE A 85 4.66 15.37 -5.90
CA PHE A 85 6.09 15.53 -5.67
C PHE A 85 6.87 14.32 -6.19
N ALA A 86 7.71 14.56 -7.20
CA ALA A 86 8.40 13.51 -7.94
C ALA A 86 9.24 12.62 -7.02
N GLY A 87 9.18 11.33 -7.28
CA GLY A 87 10.09 10.38 -6.65
C GLY A 87 11.51 10.53 -7.17
N ARG A 88 12.48 9.94 -6.47
CA ARG A 88 13.86 9.78 -6.94
C ARG A 88 14.11 8.35 -7.37
N ASP A 89 14.94 8.15 -8.38
CA ASP A 89 15.37 6.80 -8.75
C ASP A 89 16.18 6.19 -7.60
N HIS A 90 15.76 5.00 -7.16
CA HIS A 90 16.45 4.26 -6.12
C HIS A 90 16.52 2.76 -6.45
N PRO A 91 17.69 2.12 -6.34
CA PRO A 91 17.80 0.68 -6.54
C PRO A 91 17.13 -0.07 -5.39
N VAL A 92 16.09 -0.84 -5.70
CA VAL A 92 15.49 -1.76 -4.72
C VAL A 92 16.37 -3.01 -4.60
N GLY A 93 17.27 -3.00 -3.60
CA GLY A 93 18.12 -4.14 -3.27
C GLY A 93 17.34 -5.26 -2.58
N MET A 94 17.57 -6.52 -2.97
CA MET A 94 16.94 -7.67 -2.34
C MET A 94 17.84 -8.88 -2.23
N GLU A 95 17.76 -9.48 -1.05
CA GLU A 95 18.34 -10.80 -0.77
C GLU A 95 17.36 -11.93 -1.10
N ALA A 96 17.90 -13.08 -1.53
CA ALA A 96 17.10 -14.23 -1.94
C ALA A 96 16.14 -14.74 -0.84
N TYR A 97 16.50 -14.56 0.44
CA TYR A 97 15.67 -15.02 1.55
C TYR A 97 14.33 -14.27 1.65
N HIS A 98 14.23 -13.06 1.09
CA HIS A 98 12.99 -12.29 1.10
C HIS A 98 11.84 -13.00 0.39
N PHE A 99 12.15 -13.82 -0.62
CA PHE A 99 11.16 -14.54 -1.42
C PHE A 99 10.74 -15.91 -0.86
N MET A 100 11.33 -16.36 0.24
CA MET A 100 11.10 -17.70 0.80
C MET A 100 9.82 -17.77 1.63
N TRP A 101 9.24 -18.97 1.75
CA TRP A 101 8.07 -19.23 2.60
C TRP A 101 8.26 -18.75 4.05
N ARG A 102 9.47 -18.94 4.60
CA ARG A 102 9.82 -18.47 5.95
C ARG A 102 9.64 -16.95 6.08
N SER A 103 10.10 -16.17 5.10
CA SER A 103 9.92 -14.71 5.09
C SER A 103 8.44 -14.34 5.06
N PHE A 104 7.67 -14.98 4.17
CA PHE A 104 6.23 -14.80 4.07
C PHE A 104 5.50 -15.03 5.41
N VAL A 105 5.72 -16.16 6.10
CA VAL A 105 4.95 -16.48 7.32
C VAL A 105 5.42 -15.74 8.59
N THR A 106 6.68 -15.29 8.64
CA THR A 106 7.25 -14.71 9.87
C THR A 106 7.11 -13.20 9.95
N ARG A 107 7.11 -12.51 8.81
CA ARG A 107 7.03 -11.06 8.78
C ARG A 107 5.59 -10.61 9.00
N ARG A 108 5.38 -9.93 10.14
CA ARG A 108 4.11 -9.32 10.54
C ARG A 108 3.85 -8.01 9.79
N PHE A 109 4.91 -7.22 9.63
CA PHE A 109 4.91 -5.98 8.84
C PHE A 109 5.83 -6.17 7.64
N GLY A 110 5.53 -5.42 6.59
CA GLY A 110 6.36 -5.35 5.40
C GLY A 110 7.71 -4.68 5.60
N ILE A 111 8.46 -4.54 4.52
CA ILE A 111 9.72 -3.80 4.51
C ILE A 111 9.36 -2.31 4.55
N ARG A 112 10.08 -1.51 5.35
CA ARG A 112 9.91 -0.05 5.31
C ARG A 112 10.41 0.43 3.95
N ILE A 113 9.55 1.13 3.22
CA ILE A 113 9.86 1.70 1.92
C ILE A 113 9.87 3.23 2.04
N SER A 114 10.89 3.87 1.46
CA SER A 114 10.99 5.34 1.42
C SER A 114 9.81 5.93 0.65
N THR A 115 9.24 7.02 1.16
CA THR A 115 8.13 7.70 0.47
C THR A 115 8.63 8.38 -0.80
N LEU A 116 9.76 9.06 -0.69
CA LEU A 116 10.27 9.93 -1.74
C LEU A 116 11.12 9.21 -2.78
N ASP A 117 11.57 7.99 -2.50
CA ASP A 117 12.20 7.12 -3.52
C ASP A 117 11.15 6.37 -4.38
N ASN A 118 9.87 6.47 -4.02
CA ASN A 118 8.78 5.82 -4.76
C ASN A 118 7.97 6.83 -5.57
N CYS A 119 7.36 6.32 -6.66
CA CYS A 119 6.49 7.13 -7.50
C CYS A 119 5.27 7.62 -6.72
N PRO A 120 4.82 8.88 -6.96
CA PRO A 120 3.55 9.35 -6.44
C PRO A 120 2.39 8.47 -6.93
N TYR A 121 1.24 8.58 -6.27
CA TYR A 121 0.01 7.80 -6.50
C TYR A 121 0.03 6.34 -6.03
N THR A 122 1.13 5.62 -6.25
CA THR A 122 1.19 4.19 -5.91
C THR A 122 1.81 3.89 -4.55
N VAL A 123 2.64 4.79 -4.03
CA VAL A 123 3.40 4.57 -2.79
C VAL A 123 2.51 4.40 -1.57
N MET A 124 1.38 5.13 -1.48
CA MET A 124 0.43 4.96 -0.36
C MET A 124 -0.10 3.53 -0.31
N MET A 125 -0.43 2.94 -1.45
CA MET A 125 -0.93 1.56 -1.54
C MET A 125 0.17 0.58 -1.18
N ALA A 126 1.41 0.80 -1.66
CA ALA A 126 2.54 -0.04 -1.28
C ALA A 126 2.75 -0.04 0.25
N LYS A 127 2.67 1.13 0.91
CA LYS A 127 2.76 1.25 2.36
C LYS A 127 1.57 0.62 3.08
N ALA A 128 0.34 0.83 2.61
CA ALA A 128 -0.86 0.22 3.17
C ALA A 128 -0.81 -1.31 3.12
N LEU A 129 -0.34 -1.89 2.00
CA LEU A 129 -0.10 -3.33 1.87
C LEU A 129 0.93 -3.83 2.90
N ASN A 130 2.05 -3.12 3.06
CA ASN A 130 3.07 -3.46 4.05
C ASN A 130 2.51 -3.43 5.49
N ILE A 131 1.65 -2.46 5.80
CA ILE A 131 0.94 -2.39 7.08
C ILE A 131 -0.01 -3.57 7.21
N ALA A 132 -0.78 -3.93 6.19
CA ALA A 132 -1.66 -5.11 6.18
C ALA A 132 -0.93 -6.46 6.18
N GLY A 133 0.42 -6.48 6.10
CA GLY A 133 1.22 -7.71 6.12
C GLY A 133 1.35 -8.41 4.76
N ILE A 134 1.02 -7.70 3.67
CA ILE A 134 1.33 -8.06 2.29
C ILE A 134 2.63 -7.34 1.93
N ILE A 135 3.74 -8.08 1.86
CA ILE A 135 5.07 -7.48 1.80
C ILE A 135 5.33 -6.95 0.38
N THR A 136 5.41 -5.63 0.26
CA THR A 136 5.73 -4.88 -0.95
C THR A 136 7.09 -4.22 -0.82
N LEU A 137 7.67 -3.87 -1.96
CA LEU A 137 9.03 -3.37 -2.08
C LEU A 137 9.07 -1.96 -2.66
N CYS A 138 8.23 -1.70 -3.65
CA CYS A 138 8.06 -0.40 -4.26
C CYS A 138 6.76 -0.32 -5.03
N GLY A 139 6.31 0.90 -5.30
CA GLY A 139 5.24 1.22 -6.23
C GLY A 139 5.77 2.11 -7.36
N CYS A 140 5.35 1.82 -8.58
CA CYS A 140 5.62 2.62 -9.77
C CYS A 140 4.29 2.96 -10.44
N ASN A 141 4.07 4.23 -10.75
CA ASN A 141 2.85 4.67 -11.44
C ASN A 141 2.91 4.49 -12.97
N GLY A 142 3.99 3.89 -13.49
CA GLY A 142 4.18 3.68 -14.93
C GLY A 142 4.51 4.94 -15.73
N HIS A 143 4.67 6.09 -15.07
CA HIS A 143 5.13 7.35 -15.66
C HIS A 143 4.25 7.77 -16.87
N GLY A 144 2.95 7.47 -16.81
CA GLY A 144 1.96 7.73 -17.86
C GLY A 144 2.08 6.86 -19.13
N LYS A 145 3.16 6.11 -19.30
CA LYS A 145 3.45 5.32 -20.52
C LYS A 145 3.35 3.82 -20.30
N HIS A 146 3.72 3.39 -19.11
CA HIS A 146 3.80 1.99 -18.71
C HIS A 146 2.70 1.65 -17.72
N GLN A 147 2.56 0.36 -17.48
CA GLN A 147 1.60 -0.18 -16.53
C GLN A 147 1.96 0.20 -15.09
N PRO A 148 1.05 0.86 -14.35
CA PRO A 148 1.18 1.03 -12.91
C PRO A 148 1.32 -0.33 -12.23
N ASN A 149 2.29 -0.43 -11.32
CA ASN A 149 2.64 -1.69 -10.69
C ASN A 149 3.15 -1.51 -9.26
N ILE A 150 2.95 -2.54 -8.44
CA ILE A 150 3.51 -2.65 -7.09
C ILE A 150 4.30 -3.95 -7.04
N ARG A 151 5.59 -3.84 -6.74
CA ARG A 151 6.47 -5.00 -6.65
C ARG A 151 6.35 -5.65 -5.28
N LEU A 152 6.19 -6.97 -5.27
CA LEU A 152 6.00 -7.78 -4.08
C LEU A 152 7.25 -8.58 -3.71
N SER A 153 7.35 -8.90 -2.43
CA SER A 153 8.36 -9.81 -1.89
C SER A 153 7.99 -11.28 -2.15
N GLY A 154 7.96 -11.66 -3.42
CA GLY A 154 7.77 -13.04 -3.87
C GLY A 154 6.32 -13.47 -4.04
N VAL A 155 6.18 -14.65 -4.67
CA VAL A 155 4.91 -15.24 -5.12
C VAL A 155 3.87 -15.38 -4.01
N TYR A 156 4.28 -15.76 -2.80
CA TYR A 156 3.36 -16.03 -1.69
C TYR A 156 2.63 -14.75 -1.26
N ASN A 157 3.29 -13.60 -1.30
CA ASN A 157 2.64 -12.31 -1.03
C ASN A 157 1.65 -11.92 -2.14
N GLY A 158 1.89 -12.34 -3.38
CA GLY A 158 0.97 -12.09 -4.50
C GLY A 158 -0.28 -12.96 -4.47
N ILE A 159 -0.13 -14.24 -4.11
CA ILE A 159 -1.26 -15.12 -3.85
C ILE A 159 -2.03 -14.64 -2.63
N TRP A 160 -1.33 -14.22 -1.57
CA TRP A 160 -1.97 -13.65 -0.39
C TRP A 160 -2.75 -12.38 -0.71
N PHE A 161 -2.19 -11.48 -1.53
CA PHE A 161 -2.92 -10.32 -2.04
C PHE A 161 -4.17 -10.72 -2.82
N SER A 162 -4.09 -11.74 -3.68
CA SER A 162 -5.25 -12.20 -4.47
C SER A 162 -6.39 -12.70 -3.57
N ILE A 163 -6.06 -13.44 -2.51
CA ILE A 163 -7.05 -13.87 -1.50
C ILE A 163 -7.65 -12.65 -0.78
N ILE A 164 -6.81 -11.72 -0.30
CA ILE A 164 -7.29 -10.52 0.39
C ILE A 164 -8.12 -9.61 -0.52
N GLN A 165 -7.82 -9.58 -1.81
CA GLN A 165 -8.60 -8.84 -2.77
C GLN A 165 -10.03 -9.38 -2.86
N GLU A 166 -10.20 -10.70 -2.88
CA GLU A 166 -11.53 -11.32 -2.89
C GLU A 166 -12.26 -11.13 -1.56
N GLU A 167 -11.57 -11.24 -0.42
CA GLU A 167 -12.20 -11.15 0.91
C GLU A 167 -12.54 -9.72 1.34
N TYR A 168 -11.73 -8.73 0.98
CA TYR A 168 -11.86 -7.37 1.51
C TYR A 168 -12.08 -6.30 0.43
N LEU A 169 -11.68 -6.54 -0.82
CA LEU A 169 -11.67 -5.52 -1.88
C LEU A 169 -12.70 -5.79 -2.99
N ALA A 170 -13.45 -6.89 -2.94
CA ALA A 170 -14.34 -7.33 -4.03
C ALA A 170 -15.43 -6.30 -4.39
N ASP A 171 -15.94 -5.58 -3.40
CA ASP A 171 -17.02 -4.59 -3.59
C ASP A 171 -16.51 -3.20 -3.99
N LEU A 172 -15.18 -3.02 -4.12
CA LEU A 172 -14.63 -1.74 -4.55
C LEU A 172 -14.91 -1.50 -6.04
N SER A 173 -15.63 -0.42 -6.33
CA SER A 173 -15.71 0.13 -7.67
C SER A 173 -14.39 0.82 -8.01
N LEU A 174 -13.51 0.10 -8.70
CA LEU A 174 -12.22 0.58 -9.20
C LEU A 174 -12.30 0.93 -10.70
N HIS A 175 -11.44 1.83 -11.15
CA HIS A 175 -11.34 2.21 -12.56
C HIS A 175 -10.56 1.17 -13.37
N TYR A 176 -9.52 0.58 -12.77
CA TYR A 176 -8.71 -0.46 -13.38
C TYR A 176 -8.82 -1.78 -12.62
N ARG A 177 -8.55 -2.88 -13.32
CA ARG A 177 -8.42 -4.20 -12.69
C ARG A 177 -7.00 -4.36 -12.15
N TRP A 178 -6.84 -4.74 -10.88
CA TRP A 178 -5.52 -4.89 -10.26
C TRP A 178 -5.22 -6.36 -10.01
N ASN A 179 -4.36 -6.98 -10.83
CA ASN A 179 -4.13 -8.41 -10.79
C ASN A 179 -2.72 -8.75 -10.33
N PHE A 180 -2.59 -9.89 -9.64
CA PHE A 180 -1.29 -10.48 -9.35
C PHE A 180 -0.70 -11.15 -10.60
N GLU A 181 0.58 -10.87 -10.89
CA GLU A 181 1.40 -11.61 -11.85
C GLU A 181 2.73 -12.04 -11.24
N PHE A 182 3.21 -13.21 -11.67
CA PHE A 182 4.47 -13.78 -11.24
C PHE A 182 5.32 -14.21 -12.44
N ASN A 183 6.53 -13.68 -12.52
CA ASN A 183 7.53 -14.12 -13.47
C ASN A 183 8.44 -15.16 -12.81
N LYS A 184 8.30 -16.43 -13.21
CA LYS A 184 9.09 -17.55 -12.66
C LYS A 184 10.59 -17.39 -12.88
N ASN A 185 11.00 -16.82 -14.02
CA ASN A 185 12.42 -16.72 -14.40
C ASN A 185 13.16 -15.71 -13.53
N THR A 186 12.51 -14.59 -13.20
CA THR A 186 13.08 -13.54 -12.34
C THR A 186 12.64 -13.65 -10.89
N ASN A 187 11.78 -14.63 -10.58
CA ASN A 187 11.07 -14.78 -9.31
C ASN A 187 10.36 -13.49 -8.84
N ALA A 188 10.01 -12.62 -9.80
CA ALA A 188 9.43 -11.32 -9.54
C ALA A 188 7.90 -11.43 -9.48
N ALA A 189 7.33 -10.85 -8.43
CA ALA A 189 5.90 -10.81 -8.18
C ALA A 189 5.42 -9.36 -8.24
N TYR A 190 4.32 -9.10 -8.93
CA TYR A 190 3.76 -7.76 -9.11
C TYR A 190 2.25 -7.77 -8.92
N ILE A 191 1.72 -6.69 -8.38
CA ILE A 191 0.33 -6.29 -8.55
C ILE A 191 0.33 -5.29 -9.71
N LEU A 192 -0.48 -5.53 -10.73
CA LEU A 192 -0.49 -4.77 -11.97
C LEU A 192 -1.88 -4.22 -12.26
N ALA A 193 -1.97 -2.92 -12.50
CA ALA A 193 -3.19 -2.32 -13.04
C ALA A 193 -3.38 -2.79 -14.49
N LYS A 194 -4.58 -3.16 -14.88
CA LYS A 194 -4.96 -3.58 -16.23
C LYS A 194 -6.07 -2.65 -16.70
N LYS A 195 -5.78 -1.93 -17.78
CA LYS A 195 -6.74 -1.12 -18.52
C LYS A 195 -7.31 -1.91 -19.71
N GLU A 196 -8.41 -1.43 -20.26
CA GLU A 196 -8.93 -1.93 -21.53
C GLU A 196 -8.01 -1.52 -22.69
N LYS A 197 -8.00 -2.30 -23.79
CA LYS A 197 -6.96 -2.20 -24.85
C LYS A 197 -6.79 -0.81 -25.46
N MET A 198 -7.84 0.00 -25.50
CA MET A 198 -7.85 1.32 -26.17
C MET A 198 -7.87 2.50 -25.20
N GLU A 199 -7.82 2.26 -23.89
CA GLU A 199 -7.76 3.34 -22.90
C GLU A 199 -6.33 3.83 -22.73
N ASP A 200 -6.10 5.10 -22.37
CA ASP A 200 -4.82 5.61 -21.89
C ASP A 200 -4.72 5.56 -20.38
N TRP A 201 -3.49 5.60 -19.85
CA TRP A 201 -3.31 5.63 -18.41
C TRP A 201 -3.64 7.01 -17.83
N ASP A 202 -4.74 7.10 -17.10
CA ASP A 202 -5.08 8.26 -16.29
C ASP A 202 -4.54 8.08 -14.86
N MET A 203 -3.56 8.90 -14.49
CA MET A 203 -2.91 8.84 -13.18
C MET A 203 -3.80 9.27 -12.01
N ILE A 204 -4.81 10.11 -12.25
CA ILE A 204 -5.77 10.48 -11.23
C ILE A 204 -6.68 9.29 -10.93
N LYS A 205 -7.09 8.53 -11.95
CA LYS A 205 -7.81 7.25 -11.73
C LYS A 205 -6.94 6.23 -10.99
N VAL A 206 -5.64 6.14 -11.31
CA VAL A 206 -4.69 5.27 -10.59
C VAL A 206 -4.61 5.68 -9.11
N LEU A 207 -4.43 6.98 -8.84
CA LEU A 207 -4.40 7.52 -7.48
C LEU A 207 -5.69 7.17 -6.73
N ALA A 208 -6.85 7.38 -7.34
CA ALA A 208 -8.15 7.10 -6.72
C ALA A 208 -8.35 5.60 -6.42
N ASP A 209 -7.90 4.71 -7.30
CA ASP A 209 -7.95 3.26 -7.05
C ASP A 209 -7.02 2.86 -5.90
N CYS A 210 -5.77 3.35 -5.93
CA CYS A 210 -4.79 3.11 -4.88
C CYS A 210 -5.26 3.67 -3.54
N GLU A 211 -5.90 4.83 -3.50
CA GLU A 211 -6.49 5.43 -2.30
C GLU A 211 -7.60 4.54 -1.72
N LYS A 212 -8.57 4.14 -2.55
CA LYS A 212 -9.69 3.26 -2.15
C LYS A 212 -9.18 1.96 -1.54
N MET A 213 -8.27 1.29 -2.24
CA MET A 213 -7.67 0.04 -1.73
C MET A 213 -6.87 0.28 -0.45
N SER A 214 -6.10 1.37 -0.37
CA SER A 214 -5.32 1.70 0.84
C SER A 214 -6.22 1.89 2.06
N ASN A 215 -7.33 2.61 1.92
CA ASN A 215 -8.27 2.86 3.01
C ASN A 215 -8.82 1.54 3.59
N VAL A 216 -9.25 0.61 2.73
CA VAL A 216 -9.74 -0.70 3.19
C VAL A 216 -8.61 -1.50 3.84
N LEU A 217 -7.44 -1.56 3.21
CA LEU A 217 -6.29 -2.29 3.74
C LEU A 217 -5.86 -1.78 5.12
N LEU A 218 -5.84 -0.46 5.33
CA LEU A 218 -5.49 0.15 6.61
C LEU A 218 -6.54 -0.16 7.68
N ASN A 219 -7.83 -0.02 7.35
CA ASN A 219 -8.94 -0.29 8.28
C ASN A 219 -8.97 -1.76 8.74
N HIS A 220 -8.61 -2.70 7.86
CA HIS A 220 -8.60 -4.13 8.16
C HIS A 220 -7.21 -4.70 8.45
N ALA A 221 -6.17 -3.86 8.54
CA ALA A 221 -4.78 -4.30 8.56
C ALA A 221 -4.48 -5.29 9.70
N GLU A 222 -5.02 -5.06 10.89
CA GLU A 222 -4.82 -5.97 12.02
C GLU A 222 -5.47 -7.33 11.78
N GLY A 223 -6.72 -7.34 11.29
CA GLY A 223 -7.45 -8.55 10.95
C GLY A 223 -6.72 -9.37 9.89
N ILE A 224 -6.26 -8.73 8.82
CA ILE A 224 -5.50 -9.36 7.73
C ILE A 224 -4.22 -10.02 8.28
N ARG A 225 -3.44 -9.30 9.09
CA ARG A 225 -2.22 -9.86 9.72
C ARG A 225 -2.54 -11.04 10.64
N ALA A 226 -3.61 -10.93 11.43
CA ALA A 226 -4.03 -11.98 12.35
C ALA A 226 -4.46 -13.24 11.58
N LEU A 227 -5.25 -13.07 10.52
CA LEU A 227 -5.69 -14.15 9.63
C LEU A 227 -4.49 -14.88 9.01
N LYS A 228 -3.56 -14.13 8.40
CA LYS A 228 -2.30 -14.68 7.86
C LYS A 228 -1.53 -15.51 8.90
N LYS A 229 -1.37 -14.95 10.11
CA LYS A 229 -0.66 -15.60 11.22
C LYS A 229 -1.36 -16.89 11.68
N GLN A 230 -2.69 -16.92 11.67
CA GLN A 230 -3.46 -18.10 12.05
C GLN A 230 -3.36 -19.20 10.99
N CYS A 231 -3.49 -18.83 9.71
CA CYS A 231 -3.52 -19.74 8.57
C CYS A 231 -2.16 -20.38 8.27
N PHE A 232 -1.09 -19.57 8.18
CA PHE A 232 0.17 -20.03 7.59
C PHE A 232 1.28 -20.21 8.61
N LYS A 233 1.94 -21.38 8.58
CA LYS A 233 2.96 -21.80 9.55
C LYS A 233 4.26 -22.21 8.87
N ARG A 234 5.37 -22.15 9.60
CA ARG A 234 6.72 -22.49 9.07
C ARG A 234 6.83 -23.94 8.59
N ASN A 235 6.17 -24.88 9.26
CA ASN A 235 6.17 -26.31 8.91
C ASN A 235 5.45 -26.61 7.58
N MET A 236 4.70 -25.66 7.02
CA MET A 236 4.06 -25.80 5.71
C MET A 236 5.01 -25.53 4.53
N LYS A 237 6.29 -25.25 4.81
CA LYS A 237 7.31 -24.88 3.81
C LYS A 237 7.41 -25.88 2.67
N GLU A 238 7.50 -27.17 2.98
CA GLU A 238 7.77 -28.20 1.97
C GLU A 238 6.69 -28.23 0.90
N LYS A 239 5.41 -28.20 1.30
CA LYS A 239 4.27 -28.18 0.38
C LYS A 239 4.23 -26.89 -0.46
N ALA A 240 4.41 -25.73 0.19
CA ALA A 240 4.39 -24.44 -0.50
C ALA A 240 5.52 -24.29 -1.52
N GLU A 241 6.75 -24.64 -1.13
CA GLU A 241 7.93 -24.55 -2.00
C GLU A 241 7.86 -25.58 -3.14
N ALA A 242 7.34 -26.79 -2.91
CA ALA A 242 7.16 -27.78 -3.96
C ALA A 242 6.24 -27.28 -5.08
N MET A 243 5.09 -26.69 -4.73
CA MET A 243 4.17 -26.08 -5.71
C MET A 243 4.82 -24.91 -6.45
N ARG A 244 5.54 -24.02 -5.73
CA ARG A 244 6.27 -22.90 -6.34
C ARG A 244 7.33 -23.37 -7.35
N ILE A 245 8.15 -24.36 -6.98
CA ILE A 245 9.22 -24.90 -7.83
C ILE A 245 8.62 -25.58 -9.07
N ALA A 246 7.56 -26.37 -8.89
CA ALA A 246 6.80 -26.97 -9.98
C ALA A 246 6.17 -25.92 -10.92
N GLY A 247 5.93 -24.69 -10.42
CA GLY A 247 5.22 -23.64 -11.15
C GLY A 247 3.69 -23.78 -11.07
N ASP A 248 3.19 -24.59 -10.15
CA ASP A 248 1.76 -24.78 -9.91
C ASP A 248 1.20 -23.63 -9.07
N LEU A 249 1.13 -22.44 -9.66
CA LEU A 249 0.60 -21.25 -8.99
C LEU A 249 -0.88 -21.40 -8.68
N LYS A 250 -1.63 -22.08 -9.56
CA LYS A 250 -3.06 -22.33 -9.37
C LYS A 250 -3.27 -23.24 -8.17
N GLY A 251 -2.56 -24.37 -8.07
CA GLY A 251 -2.64 -25.26 -6.91
C GLY A 251 -2.17 -24.58 -5.62
N LEU A 252 -1.11 -23.77 -5.69
CA LEU A 252 -0.65 -22.97 -4.55
C LEU A 252 -1.73 -21.99 -4.06
N TYR A 253 -2.40 -21.28 -4.98
CA TYR A 253 -3.51 -20.39 -4.65
C TYR A 253 -4.68 -21.16 -4.00
N HIS A 254 -5.15 -22.25 -4.61
CA HIS A 254 -6.28 -23.02 -4.05
C HIS A 254 -5.95 -23.60 -2.69
N TRP A 255 -4.73 -24.13 -2.51
CA TRP A 255 -4.30 -24.65 -1.22
C TRP A 255 -4.24 -23.55 -0.15
N MET A 256 -3.70 -22.37 -0.47
CA MET A 256 -3.68 -21.25 0.47
C MET A 256 -5.08 -20.73 0.78
N LYS A 257 -5.96 -20.64 -0.22
CA LYS A 257 -7.35 -20.17 -0.06
C LYS A 257 -8.18 -21.13 0.80
N ASN A 258 -8.10 -22.44 0.56
CA ASN A 258 -8.83 -23.43 1.36
C ASN A 258 -8.46 -23.34 2.85
N ILE A 259 -7.18 -23.11 3.18
CA ILE A 259 -6.75 -22.90 4.58
C ILE A 259 -7.44 -21.68 5.19
N VAL A 260 -7.57 -20.60 4.42
CA VAL A 260 -8.20 -19.35 4.87
C VAL A 260 -9.70 -19.56 5.10
N GLU A 261 -10.39 -20.20 4.16
CA GLU A 261 -11.83 -20.53 4.26
C GLU A 261 -12.11 -21.45 5.46
N GLU A 262 -11.26 -22.46 5.69
CA GLU A 262 -11.33 -23.32 6.88
C GLU A 262 -11.15 -22.51 8.18
N GLN A 263 -10.28 -21.51 8.19
CA GLN A 263 -10.04 -20.69 9.37
C GLN A 263 -11.19 -19.71 9.64
N LEU A 264 -11.75 -19.09 8.60
CA LEU A 264 -12.89 -18.18 8.71
C LEU A 264 -14.15 -18.93 9.18
N SER A 265 -14.43 -20.10 8.59
CA SER A 265 -15.57 -20.94 9.00
C SER A 265 -15.47 -21.46 10.46
N ARG A 266 -14.25 -21.66 10.97
CA ARG A 266 -14.02 -21.96 12.40
C ARG A 266 -14.24 -20.75 13.31
N GLY A 267 -13.96 -19.55 12.82
CA GLY A 267 -14.21 -18.28 13.52
C GLY A 267 -15.71 -18.02 13.71
N GLU A 268 -16.50 -18.19 12.66
CA GLU A 268 -17.97 -18.01 12.70
C GLU A 268 -18.65 -18.99 13.67
N LYS A 269 -18.14 -20.22 13.78
CA LYS A 269 -18.65 -21.22 14.73
C LYS A 269 -18.40 -20.87 16.21
N LYS A 270 -17.43 -19.98 16.52
CA LYS A 270 -17.15 -19.55 17.90
C LYS A 270 -18.06 -18.44 18.41
N PHE A 271 -18.80 -17.75 17.52
CA PHE A 271 -19.72 -16.67 17.89
C PHE A 271 -21.21 -17.09 17.81
N LYS A 272 -21.48 -18.35 17.48
CA LYS A 272 -22.80 -18.98 17.66
C LYS A 272 -22.78 -19.82 18.94
N ILE A 273 -22.90 -19.16 20.09
CA ILE A 273 -23.33 -19.77 21.37
C ILE A 273 -24.44 -18.88 21.92
#